data_AF-A0A829Y789-F1
#
_entry.id   AF-A0A829Y789-F1
#
_cell.length_a   1.000
_cell.length_b   1.000
_cell.length_c   1.000
_cell.angle_alpha   90.00
_cell.angle_beta   90.00
_cell.angle_gamma   90.00
#
_symmetry.space_group_name_H-M   'P 1'
#
loop_
_entity.id
_entity.type
_entity.pdbx_description
1 polymer ?
#
loop_
_entity_poly.entity_id
_entity_poly.type
_entity_poly.pdbx_seq_one_letter_code
_entity_poly.pdbx_strand_id
1 'polypeptide(L)'
;MYPRPYLQWLYFNCASHSGQLQVAQRPPEVYELWRLRIAESKWDPTLLAQIRGRVIADEPFFQANGYSGLYRELERILNEASQPKSAAQVAVATDAPQGPVLAGTGTGFLVSRSGTVITSNHVIDGAKRIVVHFTDATQAEATVTARSSMTDLAVLETRIPRQTYLGLAPARSAAVGMRVFTYGFPATSVLGREPKYTDGTVSALSGIDDDQTYLQMSVPVQPGNSGGPVIDDTGNVVGVVASTAAITAFLRNTGSLPQNVNWAVKSEYAGLLYAQATKPPSVSSREAAVERTRAAIVFVEVFK
;
A
#
# COMPACT_ATOMS: atom_id res chain seq x y z
N MET A 1 -28.15 -3.27 28.19
CA MET A 1 -28.36 -1.81 28.30
C MET A 1 -27.23 -1.27 29.16
N TYR A 2 -26.13 -0.82 28.53
CA TYR A 2 -24.93 -0.34 29.22
C TYR A 2 -24.70 1.13 28.84
N PRO A 3 -24.48 2.04 29.81
CA PRO A 3 -24.28 3.45 29.54
C PRO A 3 -22.84 3.72 29.11
N ARG A 4 -22.69 4.53 28.06
CA ARG A 4 -21.44 5.24 27.72
C ARG A 4 -21.15 6.28 28.80
N PRO A 5 -19.87 6.49 29.18
CA PRO A 5 -19.30 7.83 28.95
C PRO A 5 -17.78 7.82 28.72
N TYR A 6 -17.31 8.30 27.56
CA TYR A 6 -15.91 8.70 27.35
C TYR A 6 -15.77 9.78 26.26
N LEU A 7 -16.65 10.79 26.25
CA LEU A 7 -16.57 11.90 25.28
C LEU A 7 -16.99 13.27 25.87
N GLN A 8 -16.77 13.51 27.17
CA GLN A 8 -17.14 14.79 27.79
C GLN A 8 -15.99 15.49 28.51
N TRP A 9 -14.73 15.23 28.14
CA TRP A 9 -13.56 15.84 28.80
C TRP A 9 -12.72 16.81 27.93
N LEU A 10 -13.15 17.18 26.72
CA LEU A 10 -12.33 18.07 25.85
C LEU A 10 -12.96 19.42 25.47
N TYR A 11 -13.99 19.87 26.19
CA TYR A 11 -14.42 21.27 26.11
C TYR A 11 -14.65 21.83 27.53
N PHE A 12 -14.02 22.98 27.81
CA PHE A 12 -13.98 23.75 29.06
C PHE A 12 -12.98 23.33 30.15
N ASN A 13 -11.78 23.93 30.12
CA ASN A 13 -11.40 24.99 31.07
C ASN A 13 -9.91 25.33 30.94
N CYS A 14 -9.61 26.48 30.32
CA CYS A 14 -8.33 27.16 30.50
C CYS A 14 -8.52 28.15 31.66
N ALA A 15 -8.37 27.67 32.90
CA ALA A 15 -8.19 28.52 34.08
C ALA A 15 -7.46 27.74 35.18
N SER A 16 -6.20 28.13 35.42
CA SER A 16 -5.43 28.03 36.66
C SER A 16 -5.47 26.71 37.46
N HIS A 17 -4.41 25.91 37.40
CA HIS A 17 -3.46 25.70 38.51
C HIS A 17 -2.41 24.66 38.14
N SER A 18 -1.21 24.93 38.66
CA SER A 18 -0.02 24.08 38.70
C SER A 18 -0.30 22.61 39.02
N GLY A 19 0.20 21.71 38.18
CA GLY A 19 0.26 20.28 38.45
C GLY A 19 0.75 19.52 37.21
N GLN A 20 2.02 19.12 37.21
CA GLN A 20 2.59 18.26 36.18
C GLN A 20 1.82 16.95 36.11
N LEU A 21 1.17 16.70 34.96
CA LEU A 21 0.87 15.37 34.47
C LEU A 21 1.46 15.28 33.05
N GLN A 22 2.58 14.57 32.95
CA GLN A 22 3.21 14.20 31.69
C GLN A 22 2.25 13.33 30.88
N VAL A 23 1.64 13.89 29.84
CA VAL A 23 0.96 13.11 28.81
C VAL A 23 1.94 12.96 27.65
N ALA A 24 2.55 11.79 27.54
CA ALA A 24 3.21 11.34 26.32
C ALA A 24 2.15 11.26 25.21
N GLN A 25 1.97 12.38 24.51
CA GLN A 25 1.05 12.53 23.39
C GLN A 25 1.66 11.78 22.19
N ARG A 26 0.93 10.77 21.71
CA ARG A 26 1.24 10.03 20.48
C ARG A 26 1.41 10.99 19.30
N PRO A 27 2.16 10.64 18.25
CA PRO A 27 2.40 11.54 17.13
C PRO A 27 1.09 11.96 16.44
N PRO A 28 0.98 13.21 15.94
CA PRO A 28 -0.11 13.59 15.07
C PRO A 28 -0.04 12.74 13.83
N GLU A 29 -1.18 12.41 13.29
CA GLU A 29 -1.32 11.43 12.22
C GLU A 29 -0.60 11.86 10.93
N VAL A 30 -0.42 13.18 10.76
CA VAL A 30 0.42 13.81 9.73
C VAL A 30 1.92 13.47 9.88
N TYR A 31 2.43 13.32 11.10
CA TYR A 31 3.82 12.90 11.32
C TYR A 31 4.05 11.47 10.84
N GLU A 32 3.18 10.54 11.21
CA GLU A 32 3.33 9.14 10.83
C GLU A 32 3.16 8.96 9.32
N LEU A 33 2.27 9.72 8.68
CA LEU A 33 2.19 9.81 7.21
C LEU A 33 3.56 10.19 6.62
N TRP A 34 4.12 11.32 7.07
CA TRP A 34 5.38 11.80 6.50
C TRP A 34 6.52 10.81 6.73
N ARG A 35 6.60 10.24 7.93
CA ARG A 35 7.56 9.21 8.26
C ARG A 35 7.48 8.01 7.31
N LEU A 36 6.27 7.50 7.04
CA LEU A 36 6.06 6.40 6.09
C LEU A 36 6.43 6.80 4.67
N ARG A 37 6.01 7.99 4.23
CA ARG A 37 6.25 8.47 2.87
C ARG A 37 7.73 8.72 2.59
N ILE A 38 8.46 9.24 3.56
CA ILE A 38 9.92 9.38 3.50
C ILE A 38 10.59 8.00 3.41
N ALA A 39 10.13 7.04 4.22
CA ALA A 39 10.69 5.68 4.21
C ALA A 39 10.47 4.95 2.87
N GLU A 40 9.31 5.12 2.23
CA GLU A 40 9.00 4.59 0.89
C GLU A 40 9.87 5.22 -0.21
N SER A 41 10.19 6.51 -0.06
CA SER A 41 10.77 7.33 -1.13
C SER A 41 12.26 7.52 -1.02
N LYS A 42 12.90 6.87 -0.04
CA LYS A 42 14.35 6.96 0.22
C LYS A 42 15.24 6.52 -0.95
N TRP A 43 14.67 5.88 -1.98
CA TRP A 43 15.37 5.41 -3.17
C TRP A 43 15.13 6.29 -4.41
N ASP A 44 14.22 7.27 -4.34
CA ASP A 44 13.90 8.18 -5.43
C ASP A 44 14.20 9.63 -4.97
N PRO A 45 15.38 10.18 -5.32
CA PRO A 45 15.79 11.52 -4.89
C PRO A 45 14.82 12.63 -5.35
N THR A 46 14.17 12.46 -6.50
CA THR A 46 13.20 13.42 -7.02
C THR A 46 11.93 13.39 -6.20
N LEU A 47 11.41 12.20 -5.89
CA LEU A 47 10.25 12.03 -5.03
C LEU A 47 10.55 12.50 -3.60
N LEU A 48 11.74 12.21 -3.07
CA LEU A 48 12.18 12.65 -1.75
C LEU A 48 12.26 14.19 -1.67
N ALA A 49 12.70 14.87 -2.74
CA ALA A 49 12.68 16.32 -2.84
C ALA A 49 11.25 16.90 -2.89
N GLN A 50 10.33 16.25 -3.61
CA GLN A 50 8.92 16.64 -3.61
C GLN A 50 8.27 16.45 -2.23
N ILE A 51 8.59 15.36 -1.54
CA ILE A 51 8.12 15.08 -0.17
C ILE A 51 8.68 16.13 0.79
N ARG A 52 9.97 16.46 0.70
CA ARG A 52 10.58 17.54 1.48
C ARG A 52 9.79 18.86 1.33
N GLY A 53 9.45 19.24 0.10
CA GLY A 53 8.65 20.44 -0.16
C GLY A 53 7.27 20.43 0.53
N ARG A 54 6.63 19.25 0.60
CA ARG A 54 5.32 19.10 1.28
C ARG A 54 5.44 19.05 2.80
N VAL A 55 6.48 18.41 3.33
CA VAL A 55 6.77 18.42 4.78
C VAL A 55 6.99 19.85 5.26
N ILE A 56 7.75 20.67 4.51
CA ILE A 56 7.97 22.09 4.80
C ILE A 56 6.64 22.86 4.79
N ALA A 57 5.75 22.57 3.84
CA ALA A 57 4.44 23.23 3.78
C ALA A 57 3.55 22.97 5.02
N ASP A 58 3.75 21.84 5.70
CA ASP A 58 3.03 21.47 6.93
C ASP A 58 3.70 22.02 8.21
N GLU A 59 4.86 22.66 8.12
CA GLU A 59 5.55 23.25 9.29
C GLU A 59 4.64 24.13 10.17
N PRO A 60 3.81 25.04 9.60
CA PRO A 60 2.91 25.87 10.42
C PRO A 60 1.92 25.05 11.24
N PHE A 61 1.44 23.92 10.71
CA PHE A 61 0.56 23.00 11.42
C PHE A 61 1.26 22.39 12.65
N PHE A 62 2.50 21.92 12.48
CA PHE A 62 3.28 21.37 13.59
C PHE A 62 3.57 22.42 14.67
N GLN A 63 3.91 23.64 14.27
CA GLN A 63 4.19 24.73 15.21
C GLN A 63 2.94 25.16 15.98
N ALA A 64 1.82 25.38 15.28
CA ALA A 64 0.56 25.84 15.89
C ALA A 64 -0.01 24.87 16.92
N ASN A 65 0.31 23.58 16.81
CA ASN A 65 -0.20 22.52 17.69
C ASN A 65 0.84 22.00 18.70
N GLY A 66 1.98 22.69 18.86
CA GLY A 66 3.00 22.29 19.85
C GLY A 66 3.80 21.05 19.48
N TYR A 67 3.78 20.64 18.20
CA TYR A 67 4.47 19.46 17.67
C TYR A 67 5.80 19.79 16.97
N SER A 68 6.42 20.93 17.27
CA SER A 68 7.71 21.34 16.66
C SER A 68 8.84 20.33 16.89
N GLY A 69 8.76 19.47 17.91
CA GLY A 69 9.69 18.36 18.11
C GLY A 69 9.57 17.29 17.02
N LEU A 70 8.34 16.98 16.61
CA LEU A 70 8.05 15.96 15.59
C LEU A 70 8.38 16.45 14.19
N TYR A 71 8.15 17.74 13.92
CA TYR A 71 8.63 18.37 12.69
C TYR A 71 10.15 18.28 12.56
N ARG A 72 10.90 18.65 13.60
CA ARG A 72 12.38 18.52 13.62
C ARG A 72 12.84 17.08 13.41
N GLU A 73 12.08 16.11 13.90
CA GLU A 73 12.37 14.70 13.64
C GLU A 73 12.11 14.32 12.18
N LEU A 74 11.03 14.79 11.56
CA LEU A 74 10.80 14.58 10.11
C LEU A 74 11.92 15.21 9.28
N GLU A 75 12.38 16.42 9.64
CA GLU A 75 13.54 17.04 9.01
C GLU A 75 14.80 16.19 9.17
N ARG A 76 15.04 15.62 10.36
CA ARG A 76 16.15 14.69 10.60
C ARG A 76 16.03 13.45 9.69
N ILE A 77 14.88 12.80 9.66
CA ILE A 77 14.64 11.60 8.83
C ILE A 77 14.78 11.94 7.34
N LEU A 78 14.27 13.08 6.88
CA LEU A 78 14.45 13.58 5.53
C LEU A 78 15.92 13.80 5.20
N ASN A 79 16.66 14.44 6.10
CA ASN A 79 18.08 14.70 5.92
C ASN A 79 18.86 13.39 5.85
N GLU A 80 18.62 12.44 6.77
CA GLU A 80 19.21 11.10 6.74
C GLU A 80 18.89 10.34 5.44
N ALA A 81 17.64 10.38 4.98
CA ALA A 81 17.23 9.76 3.73
C ALA A 81 17.83 10.47 2.49
N SER A 82 18.17 11.76 2.62
CA SER A 82 18.79 12.56 1.55
C SER A 82 20.32 12.49 1.55
N GLN A 83 20.95 11.98 2.61
CA GLN A 83 22.40 11.84 2.66
C GLN A 83 22.84 10.74 1.68
N PRO A 84 23.81 10.99 0.79
CA PRO A 84 24.49 9.92 0.11
C PRO A 84 25.16 9.02 1.17
N LYS A 85 24.97 7.71 1.09
CA LYS A 85 25.69 6.77 1.97
C LYS A 85 27.19 7.06 1.86
N SER A 86 27.83 7.19 3.03
CA SER A 86 29.25 7.53 3.19
C SER A 86 30.16 6.85 2.16
N ALA A 87 31.08 7.66 1.62
CA ALA A 87 32.04 7.34 0.56
C ALA A 87 32.92 6.10 0.83
N ALA A 88 32.95 5.55 2.05
CA ALA A 88 33.64 4.30 2.34
C ALA A 88 33.01 3.05 1.68
N GLN A 89 31.75 3.12 1.23
CA GLN A 89 31.12 2.07 0.40
C GLN A 89 31.15 2.38 -1.11
N VAL A 90 31.63 3.56 -1.51
CA VAL A 90 31.52 4.10 -2.89
C VAL A 90 32.87 4.14 -3.62
N ALA A 91 34.00 3.89 -2.94
CA ALA A 91 35.33 3.96 -3.55
C ALA A 91 35.67 2.83 -4.57
N VAL A 92 34.70 2.01 -4.99
CA VAL A 92 34.87 1.03 -6.09
C VAL A 92 33.74 1.19 -7.12
N ALA A 93 33.52 2.40 -7.63
CA ALA A 93 32.75 2.60 -8.86
C ALA A 93 32.94 4.02 -9.41
N THR A 94 34.10 4.31 -9.99
CA THR A 94 34.20 5.35 -11.02
C THR A 94 34.40 4.63 -12.35
N ASP A 95 33.48 4.89 -13.30
CA ASP A 95 33.39 4.37 -14.68
C ASP A 95 32.78 2.97 -14.94
N ALA A 96 31.66 2.63 -14.29
CA ALA A 96 30.73 1.63 -14.84
C ALA A 96 29.40 2.31 -15.24
N PRO A 97 28.75 1.91 -16.36
CA PRO A 97 27.42 2.42 -16.72
C PRO A 97 26.50 2.29 -15.52
N GLN A 98 25.82 3.37 -15.11
CA GLN A 98 24.86 3.33 -14.02
C GLN A 98 23.78 2.31 -14.37
N GLY A 99 23.87 1.12 -13.76
CA GLY A 99 22.84 0.10 -13.88
C GLY A 99 21.49 0.63 -13.36
N PRO A 100 20.38 -0.03 -13.70
CA PRO A 100 19.04 0.42 -13.31
C PRO A 100 18.95 0.65 -11.80
N VAL A 101 18.46 1.82 -11.37
CA VAL A 101 18.32 2.17 -9.95
C VAL A 101 16.94 1.69 -9.48
N LEU A 102 16.89 0.94 -8.37
CA LEU A 102 15.62 0.52 -7.76
C LEU A 102 14.82 1.76 -7.36
N ALA A 103 13.64 1.92 -7.94
CA ALA A 103 12.79 3.10 -7.78
C ALA A 103 11.55 2.84 -6.92
N GLY A 104 11.14 1.59 -6.76
CA GLY A 104 9.92 1.26 -6.01
C GLY A 104 9.67 -0.24 -5.91
N THR A 105 8.74 -0.59 -5.03
CA THR A 105 8.32 -1.98 -4.80
C THR A 105 6.84 -2.05 -4.48
N GLY A 106 6.21 -3.17 -4.81
CA GLY A 106 4.80 -3.41 -4.48
C GLY A 106 4.42 -4.88 -4.56
N THR A 107 3.13 -5.14 -4.48
CA THR A 107 2.55 -6.48 -4.59
C THR A 107 1.80 -6.60 -5.91
N GLY A 108 1.80 -7.79 -6.50
CA GLY A 108 0.88 -8.17 -7.56
C GLY A 108 0.39 -9.59 -7.37
N PHE A 109 -0.46 -10.06 -8.27
CA PHE A 109 -0.94 -11.44 -8.26
C PHE A 109 -1.22 -11.97 -9.67
N LEU A 110 -1.00 -13.28 -9.84
CA LEU A 110 -1.24 -13.99 -11.09
C LEU A 110 -2.73 -14.17 -11.37
N VAL A 111 -3.16 -13.90 -12.60
CA VAL A 111 -4.56 -14.04 -13.06
C VAL A 111 -4.72 -14.97 -14.27
N SER A 112 -3.62 -15.55 -14.76
CA SER A 112 -3.61 -16.44 -15.91
C SER A 112 -2.50 -17.50 -15.81
N ARG A 113 -2.63 -18.56 -16.63
CA ARG A 113 -1.56 -19.54 -16.81
C ARG A 113 -0.38 -19.03 -17.63
N SER A 114 -0.54 -17.97 -18.42
CA SER A 114 0.55 -17.43 -19.26
C SER A 114 1.56 -16.59 -18.47
N GLY A 115 1.23 -16.24 -17.22
CA GLY A 115 2.08 -15.36 -16.40
C GLY A 115 1.59 -13.91 -16.39
N THR A 116 0.30 -13.68 -16.65
CA THR A 116 -0.32 -12.35 -16.54
C THR A 116 -0.52 -12.00 -15.07
N VAL A 117 -0.12 -10.78 -14.69
CA VAL A 117 -0.13 -10.25 -13.32
C VAL A 117 -0.95 -8.98 -13.27
N ILE A 118 -1.72 -8.80 -12.18
CA ILE A 118 -2.37 -7.52 -11.85
C ILE A 118 -1.64 -6.88 -10.68
N THR A 119 -1.47 -5.56 -10.74
CA THR A 119 -0.89 -4.72 -9.68
C THR A 119 -1.48 -3.31 -9.73
N SER A 120 -1.01 -2.40 -8.87
CA SER A 120 -1.40 -0.99 -8.90
C SER A 120 -0.61 -0.21 -9.95
N ASN A 121 -1.26 0.75 -10.62
CA ASN A 121 -0.61 1.59 -11.62
C ASN A 121 0.49 2.45 -11.01
N HIS A 122 0.27 3.05 -9.83
CA HIS A 122 1.29 3.88 -9.17
C HIS A 122 2.56 3.10 -8.77
N VAL A 123 2.48 1.78 -8.61
CA VAL A 123 3.67 0.94 -8.33
C VAL A 123 4.60 0.92 -9.53
N ILE A 124 4.05 0.92 -10.74
CA ILE A 124 4.80 0.78 -12.01
C ILE A 124 4.99 2.10 -12.77
N ASP A 125 4.55 3.22 -12.18
CA ASP A 125 4.59 4.50 -12.87
C ASP A 125 6.03 5.01 -13.08
N GLY A 126 6.33 5.45 -14.30
CA GLY A 126 7.67 5.85 -14.72
C GLY A 126 8.73 4.74 -14.71
N ALA A 127 8.37 3.47 -14.54
CA ALA A 127 9.32 2.35 -14.54
C ALA A 127 9.93 2.15 -15.93
N LYS A 128 11.27 2.08 -15.99
CA LYS A 128 12.01 1.66 -17.21
C LYS A 128 12.16 0.15 -17.30
N ARG A 129 12.20 -0.52 -16.15
CA ARG A 129 12.27 -1.97 -16.05
C ARG A 129 11.42 -2.44 -14.87
N ILE A 130 10.66 -3.50 -15.06
CA ILE A 130 9.80 -4.11 -14.03
C ILE A 130 10.24 -5.57 -13.87
N VAL A 131 10.59 -5.96 -12.65
CA VAL A 131 10.96 -7.34 -12.30
C VAL A 131 9.91 -7.91 -11.36
N VAL A 132 9.31 -9.02 -11.75
CA VAL A 132 8.33 -9.77 -10.97
C VAL A 132 9.02 -10.97 -10.34
N HIS A 133 8.94 -11.08 -9.03
CA HIS A 133 9.49 -12.17 -8.23
C HIS A 133 8.36 -13.07 -7.75
N PHE A 134 8.51 -14.36 -8.03
CA PHE A 134 7.54 -15.38 -7.66
C PHE A 134 7.91 -16.04 -6.33
N THR A 135 6.97 -16.74 -5.71
CA THR A 135 7.18 -17.38 -4.41
C THR A 135 8.07 -18.62 -4.46
N ASP A 136 8.33 -19.18 -5.65
CA ASP A 136 9.31 -20.25 -5.90
C ASP A 136 10.74 -19.71 -6.12
N ALA A 137 10.98 -18.43 -5.78
CA ALA A 137 12.23 -17.70 -5.95
C ALA A 137 12.67 -17.45 -7.40
N THR A 138 11.89 -17.86 -8.39
CA THR A 138 12.13 -17.45 -9.78
C THR A 138 11.73 -15.99 -9.97
N GLN A 139 12.24 -15.36 -11.03
CA GLN A 139 11.91 -13.98 -11.39
C GLN A 139 11.77 -13.83 -12.91
N ALA A 140 10.99 -12.84 -13.34
CA ALA A 140 10.79 -12.49 -14.73
C ALA A 140 10.83 -10.98 -14.90
N GLU A 141 11.38 -10.52 -16.03
CA GLU A 141 11.08 -9.17 -16.50
C GLU A 141 9.64 -9.13 -17.03
N ALA A 142 8.91 -8.07 -16.69
CA ALA A 142 7.52 -7.91 -17.06
C ALA A 142 7.32 -6.69 -17.95
N THR A 143 6.36 -6.81 -18.86
CA THR A 143 5.93 -5.70 -19.73
C THR A 143 4.53 -5.25 -19.35
N VAL A 144 4.26 -3.95 -19.44
CA VAL A 144 2.91 -3.41 -19.19
C VAL A 144 2.06 -3.63 -20.44
N THR A 145 0.96 -4.36 -20.32
CA THR A 145 0.02 -4.61 -21.43
C THR A 145 -1.20 -3.71 -21.38
N ALA A 146 -1.63 -3.31 -20.17
CA ALA A 146 -2.71 -2.36 -19.95
C ALA A 146 -2.51 -1.63 -18.62
N ARG A 147 -3.00 -0.39 -18.53
CA ARG A 147 -3.03 0.37 -17.28
C ARG A 147 -4.11 1.43 -17.30
N SER A 148 -4.59 1.81 -16.12
CA SER A 148 -5.57 2.86 -15.91
C SER A 148 -5.12 3.71 -14.73
N SER A 149 -4.84 4.99 -14.99
CA SER A 149 -4.56 5.97 -13.94
C SER A 149 -5.82 6.30 -13.13
N MET A 150 -7.02 6.18 -13.72
CA MET A 150 -8.29 6.48 -13.04
C MET A 150 -8.61 5.46 -11.95
N THR A 151 -8.39 4.18 -12.22
CA THR A 151 -8.67 3.10 -11.27
C THR A 151 -7.42 2.65 -10.52
N ASP A 152 -6.26 3.24 -10.80
CA ASP A 152 -4.95 2.85 -10.26
C ASP A 152 -4.62 1.36 -10.45
N LEU A 153 -4.97 0.78 -11.60
CA LEU A 153 -4.73 -0.63 -11.93
C LEU A 153 -3.79 -0.77 -13.13
N ALA A 154 -2.94 -1.80 -13.10
CA ALA A 154 -2.09 -2.18 -14.22
C ALA A 154 -2.07 -3.71 -14.41
N VAL A 155 -1.93 -4.12 -15.67
CA VAL A 155 -1.76 -5.50 -16.11
C VAL A 155 -0.36 -5.64 -16.68
N LEU A 156 0.37 -6.62 -16.17
CA LEU A 156 1.72 -6.96 -16.56
C LEU A 156 1.74 -8.36 -17.19
N GLU A 157 2.65 -8.57 -18.13
CA GLU A 157 2.91 -9.88 -18.72
C GLU A 157 4.35 -10.30 -18.50
N THR A 158 4.55 -11.46 -17.88
CA THR A 158 5.87 -12.03 -17.55
C THR A 158 6.33 -13.08 -18.56
N ARG A 159 5.40 -13.63 -19.36
CA ARG A 159 5.66 -14.73 -20.31
C ARG A 159 6.24 -16.00 -19.68
N ILE A 160 6.20 -16.12 -18.35
CA ILE A 160 6.57 -17.35 -17.63
C ILE A 160 5.27 -18.08 -17.26
N PRO A 161 5.02 -19.28 -17.83
CA PRO A 161 3.82 -20.03 -17.51
C PRO A 161 3.71 -20.39 -16.02
N ARG A 162 2.48 -20.35 -15.49
CA ARG A 162 2.18 -20.62 -14.08
C ARG A 162 0.99 -21.57 -13.94
N GLN A 163 1.10 -22.52 -13.02
CA GLN A 163 0.01 -23.45 -12.72
C GLN A 163 -1.05 -22.81 -11.81
N THR A 164 -0.61 -21.96 -10.89
CA THR A 164 -1.46 -21.33 -9.88
C THR A 164 -1.68 -19.86 -10.23
N TYR A 165 -2.94 -19.46 -10.23
CA TYR A 165 -3.42 -18.10 -10.50
C TYR A 165 -4.80 -17.93 -9.87
N LEU A 166 -5.25 -16.68 -9.73
CA LEU A 166 -6.47 -16.30 -9.03
C LEU A 166 -7.60 -15.94 -9.99
N GLY A 167 -8.83 -16.19 -9.54
CA GLY A 167 -10.06 -15.74 -10.20
C GLY A 167 -10.41 -14.32 -9.80
N LEU A 168 -10.93 -13.51 -10.73
CA LEU A 168 -11.64 -12.28 -10.40
C LEU A 168 -13.08 -12.67 -10.03
N ALA A 169 -13.56 -12.15 -8.90
CA ALA A 169 -14.93 -12.35 -8.50
C ALA A 169 -15.88 -11.67 -9.50
N PRO A 170 -17.11 -12.19 -9.69
CA PRO A 170 -18.12 -11.52 -10.49
C PRO A 170 -18.38 -10.09 -10.00
N ALA A 171 -18.80 -9.22 -10.93
CA ALA A 171 -19.22 -7.86 -10.60
C ALA A 171 -20.29 -7.88 -9.49
N ARG A 172 -20.20 -6.91 -8.57
CA ARG A 172 -21.12 -6.76 -7.42
C ARG A 172 -21.21 -7.98 -6.49
N SER A 173 -20.17 -8.82 -6.43
CA SER A 173 -20.09 -9.96 -5.49
C SER A 173 -19.79 -9.55 -4.05
N ALA A 174 -19.08 -8.44 -3.84
CA ALA A 174 -18.72 -7.95 -2.51
C ALA A 174 -19.94 -7.48 -1.72
N ALA A 175 -19.98 -7.80 -0.42
CA ALA A 175 -21.04 -7.40 0.50
C ALA A 175 -20.46 -6.91 1.83
N VAL A 176 -21.12 -5.96 2.50
CA VAL A 176 -20.72 -5.52 3.85
C VAL A 176 -20.75 -6.70 4.83
N GLY A 177 -19.72 -6.82 5.66
CA GLY A 177 -19.52 -7.94 6.58
C GLY A 177 -18.89 -9.17 5.94
N MET A 178 -18.69 -9.20 4.61
CA MET A 178 -17.96 -10.27 3.93
C MET A 178 -16.55 -10.40 4.50
N ARG A 179 -16.17 -11.60 4.93
CA ARG A 179 -14.80 -11.91 5.37
C ARG A 179 -13.87 -11.89 4.19
N VAL A 180 -12.77 -11.18 4.34
CA VAL A 180 -11.75 -11.05 3.30
C VAL A 180 -10.35 -11.14 3.90
N PHE A 181 -9.37 -11.49 3.07
CA PHE A 181 -7.96 -11.48 3.45
C PHE A 181 -7.08 -11.01 2.29
N THR A 182 -5.82 -10.71 2.56
CA THR A 182 -4.82 -10.38 1.56
C THR A 182 -3.49 -11.06 1.89
N TYR A 183 -2.69 -11.27 0.84
CA TYR A 183 -1.25 -11.41 0.96
C TYR A 183 -0.56 -10.18 0.38
N GLY A 184 0.59 -9.82 0.92
CA GLY A 184 1.43 -8.78 0.35
C GLY A 184 2.86 -8.81 0.87
N PHE A 185 3.66 -7.87 0.38
CA PHE A 185 5.07 -7.72 0.74
C PHE A 185 5.31 -6.38 1.41
N PRO A 186 4.78 -6.17 2.63
CA PRO A 186 4.94 -4.90 3.32
C PRO A 186 6.36 -4.72 3.82
N ALA A 187 6.88 -3.48 3.76
CA ALA A 187 8.13 -3.05 4.38
C ALA A 187 9.30 -4.06 4.21
N THR A 188 9.54 -4.54 2.99
CA THR A 188 10.52 -5.62 2.71
C THR A 188 11.94 -5.34 3.19
N SER A 189 12.34 -4.06 3.30
CA SER A 189 13.66 -3.69 3.85
C SER A 189 13.81 -3.99 5.34
N VAL A 190 12.72 -4.27 6.05
CA VAL A 190 12.71 -4.56 7.50
C VAL A 190 12.13 -5.96 7.77
N LEU A 191 11.05 -6.35 7.08
CA LEU A 191 10.29 -7.58 7.35
C LEU A 191 10.65 -8.75 6.43
N GLY A 192 11.64 -8.57 5.55
CA GLY A 192 12.04 -9.54 4.54
C GLY A 192 11.00 -9.70 3.41
N ARG A 193 11.24 -10.69 2.53
CA ARG A 193 10.45 -10.93 1.32
C ARG A 193 9.47 -12.10 1.43
N GLU A 194 9.25 -12.61 2.63
CA GLU A 194 8.20 -13.60 2.84
C GLU A 194 6.82 -12.91 2.78
N PRO A 195 5.86 -13.41 1.97
CA PRO A 195 4.51 -12.86 1.90
C PRO A 195 3.83 -12.86 3.27
N LYS A 196 3.20 -11.74 3.63
CA LYS A 196 2.49 -11.57 4.90
C LYS A 196 0.98 -11.66 4.69
N TYR A 197 0.32 -12.49 5.48
CA TYR A 197 -1.13 -12.65 5.52
C TYR A 197 -1.74 -11.64 6.50
N THR A 198 -2.83 -11.00 6.11
CA THR A 198 -3.72 -10.24 7.01
C THR A 198 -5.18 -10.42 6.59
N ASP A 199 -6.12 -10.30 7.54
CA ASP A 199 -7.55 -10.46 7.27
C ASP A 199 -8.44 -9.48 8.03
N GLY A 200 -9.72 -9.49 7.64
CA GLY A 200 -10.73 -8.56 8.12
C GLY A 200 -12.06 -8.76 7.41
N THR A 201 -12.83 -7.69 7.32
CA THR A 201 -14.13 -7.68 6.64
C THR A 201 -14.29 -6.47 5.73
N VAL A 202 -15.19 -6.57 4.76
CA VAL A 202 -15.68 -5.43 3.99
C VAL A 202 -16.54 -4.56 4.90
N SER A 203 -16.15 -3.30 5.07
CA SER A 203 -16.84 -2.31 5.91
C SER A 203 -17.86 -1.49 5.12
N ALA A 204 -17.57 -1.18 3.86
CA ALA A 204 -18.46 -0.44 2.96
C ALA A 204 -18.19 -0.82 1.50
N LEU A 205 -19.17 -0.58 0.63
CA LEU A 205 -19.09 -0.85 -0.82
C LEU A 205 -18.73 0.41 -1.64
N SER A 206 -18.31 1.47 -0.97
CA SER A 206 -17.83 2.72 -1.55
C SER A 206 -16.56 3.18 -0.84
N GLY A 207 -15.80 4.04 -1.51
CA GLY A 207 -14.65 4.73 -0.97
C GLY A 207 -14.99 6.08 -0.34
N ILE A 208 -13.98 6.95 -0.28
CA ILE A 208 -14.13 8.35 0.12
C ILE A 208 -15.10 9.04 -0.83
N ASP A 209 -15.95 9.94 -0.31
CA ASP A 209 -16.95 10.69 -1.06
C ASP A 209 -17.89 9.79 -1.91
N ASP A 210 -18.22 8.60 -1.38
CA ASP A 210 -19.09 7.60 -2.01
C ASP A 210 -18.59 7.06 -3.36
N ASP A 211 -17.28 7.14 -3.62
CA ASP A 211 -16.68 6.61 -4.84
C ASP A 211 -16.95 5.10 -4.99
N GLN A 212 -17.72 4.76 -6.03
CA GLN A 212 -18.13 3.40 -6.33
C GLN A 212 -16.98 2.50 -6.83
N THR A 213 -15.82 3.09 -7.12
CA THR A 213 -14.62 2.37 -7.58
C THR A 213 -14.01 1.51 -6.48
N TYR A 214 -14.24 1.88 -5.21
CA TYR A 214 -13.59 1.26 -4.06
C TYR A 214 -14.55 0.45 -3.20
N LEU A 215 -13.99 -0.50 -2.48
CA LEU A 215 -14.54 -1.07 -1.27
C LEU A 215 -13.72 -0.58 -0.08
N GLN A 216 -14.39 -0.34 1.04
CA GLN A 216 -13.74 -0.10 2.33
C GLN A 216 -13.63 -1.43 3.08
N MET A 217 -12.52 -1.67 3.76
CA MET A 217 -12.25 -2.89 4.51
C MET A 217 -11.49 -2.63 5.80
N SER A 218 -11.63 -3.55 6.76
CA SER A 218 -10.89 -3.54 8.01
C SER A 218 -9.56 -4.30 7.95
N VAL A 219 -9.23 -4.91 6.81
CA VAL A 219 -7.98 -5.67 6.61
C VAL A 219 -6.79 -4.75 6.84
N PRO A 220 -5.87 -5.07 7.79
CA PRO A 220 -4.68 -4.27 7.99
C PRO A 220 -3.80 -4.28 6.73
N VAL A 221 -3.51 -3.09 6.18
CA VAL A 221 -2.57 -2.93 5.07
C VAL A 221 -1.50 -1.90 5.41
N GLN A 222 -0.34 -2.07 4.77
CA GLN A 222 0.84 -1.23 4.95
C GLN A 222 1.46 -0.89 3.59
N PRO A 223 2.34 0.12 3.52
CA PRO A 223 3.26 0.30 2.40
C PRO A 223 3.86 -1.01 1.89
N GLY A 224 3.72 -1.26 0.59
CA GLY A 224 4.14 -2.50 -0.08
C GLY A 224 3.00 -3.48 -0.38
N ASN A 225 1.84 -3.38 0.29
CA ASN A 225 0.66 -4.18 -0.05
C ASN A 225 -0.09 -3.67 -1.29
N SER A 226 0.16 -2.43 -1.75
CA SER A 226 -0.45 -1.87 -2.95
C SER A 226 -0.32 -2.82 -4.14
N GLY A 227 -1.44 -3.08 -4.82
CA GLY A 227 -1.53 -4.00 -5.93
C GLY A 227 -1.79 -5.46 -5.53
N GLY A 228 -1.78 -5.78 -4.23
CA GLY A 228 -2.13 -7.10 -3.71
C GLY A 228 -3.64 -7.41 -3.83
N PRO A 229 -4.02 -8.69 -3.86
CA PRO A 229 -5.40 -9.09 -4.02
C PRO A 229 -6.13 -9.13 -2.68
N VAL A 230 -7.36 -8.62 -2.65
CA VAL A 230 -8.32 -8.85 -1.57
C VAL A 230 -9.18 -10.05 -1.95
N ILE A 231 -9.15 -11.09 -1.13
CA ILE A 231 -9.69 -12.43 -1.42
C ILE A 231 -10.86 -12.74 -0.50
N ASP A 232 -11.94 -13.30 -1.06
CA ASP A 232 -13.06 -13.86 -0.30
C ASP A 232 -12.81 -15.32 0.15
N ASP A 233 -13.75 -15.89 0.92
CA ASP A 233 -13.65 -17.29 1.38
C ASP A 233 -13.69 -18.34 0.25
N THR A 234 -14.09 -17.95 -0.97
CA THR A 234 -14.15 -18.82 -2.15
C THR A 234 -12.87 -18.79 -2.98
N GLY A 235 -11.88 -17.97 -2.57
CA GLY A 235 -10.60 -17.81 -3.26
C GLY A 235 -10.64 -16.87 -4.46
N ASN A 236 -11.71 -16.08 -4.60
CA ASN A 236 -11.83 -15.10 -5.66
C ASN A 236 -11.38 -13.71 -5.19
N VAL A 237 -10.78 -12.96 -6.12
CA VAL A 237 -10.35 -11.58 -5.90
C VAL A 237 -11.56 -10.68 -5.99
N VAL A 238 -11.93 -10.06 -4.87
CA VAL A 238 -13.02 -9.06 -4.78
C VAL A 238 -12.50 -7.63 -4.89
N GLY A 239 -11.19 -7.41 -4.71
CA GLY A 239 -10.57 -6.11 -4.92
C GLY A 239 -9.04 -6.16 -4.99
N VAL A 240 -8.44 -5.00 -5.26
CA VAL A 240 -6.99 -4.79 -5.33
C VAL A 240 -6.59 -3.68 -4.36
N VAL A 241 -5.68 -3.97 -3.45
CA VAL A 241 -5.30 -3.07 -2.35
C VAL A 241 -4.75 -1.73 -2.87
N ALA A 242 -5.27 -0.62 -2.32
CA ALA A 242 -4.93 0.75 -2.72
C ALA A 242 -4.18 1.55 -1.64
N SER A 243 -3.34 0.87 -0.84
CA SER A 243 -2.78 1.35 0.44
C SER A 243 -2.44 2.84 0.49
N THR A 244 -1.61 3.35 -0.43
CA THR A 244 -1.05 4.70 -0.28
C THR A 244 -1.94 5.81 -0.86
N ALA A 245 -2.64 5.54 -1.98
CA ALA A 245 -3.46 6.53 -2.66
C ALA A 245 -4.67 6.95 -1.80
N ALA A 246 -5.34 5.98 -1.20
CA ALA A 246 -6.54 6.20 -0.41
C ALA A 246 -6.25 6.79 0.98
N ILE A 247 -5.16 6.37 1.64
CA ILE A 247 -4.71 6.97 2.91
C ILE A 247 -4.43 8.47 2.74
N THR A 248 -3.74 8.85 1.65
CA THR A 248 -3.42 10.26 1.39
C THR A 248 -4.68 11.10 1.14
N ALA A 249 -5.67 10.55 0.43
CA ALA A 249 -6.95 11.23 0.22
C ALA A 249 -7.73 11.40 1.54
N PHE A 250 -7.79 10.35 2.37
CA PHE A 250 -8.48 10.39 3.65
C PHE A 250 -7.88 11.44 4.59
N LEU A 251 -6.55 11.45 4.71
CA LEU A 251 -5.82 12.41 5.53
C LEU A 251 -6.05 13.86 5.08
N ARG A 252 -6.01 14.12 3.77
CA ARG A 252 -6.27 15.46 3.23
C ARG A 252 -7.67 15.96 3.58
N ASN A 253 -8.65 15.06 3.64
CA ASN A 253 -10.04 15.41 3.91
C ASN A 253 -10.38 15.48 5.41
N THR A 254 -9.69 14.71 6.26
CA THR A 254 -10.07 14.55 7.68
C THR A 254 -9.04 15.08 8.67
N GLY A 255 -7.77 15.23 8.28
CA GLY A 255 -6.67 15.56 9.17
C GLY A 255 -6.19 14.41 10.06
N SER A 256 -6.77 13.21 9.93
CA SER A 256 -6.42 12.01 10.70
C SER A 256 -6.07 10.81 9.79
N LEU A 257 -5.23 9.92 10.28
CA LEU A 257 -4.91 8.63 9.69
C LEU A 257 -6.08 7.69 9.91
N PRO A 258 -6.44 6.91 8.90
CA PRO A 258 -7.51 5.94 9.06
C PRO A 258 -7.06 4.83 10.03
N GLN A 259 -7.87 4.60 11.06
CA GLN A 259 -7.68 3.49 12.01
C GLN A 259 -8.68 2.38 11.66
N ASN A 260 -8.18 1.17 11.36
CA ASN A 260 -8.99 0.03 10.92
C ASN A 260 -9.86 0.31 9.67
N VAL A 261 -9.45 1.26 8.84
CA VAL A 261 -10.14 1.63 7.60
C VAL A 261 -9.11 1.63 6.48
N ASN A 262 -9.32 0.78 5.50
CA ASN A 262 -8.47 0.66 4.32
C ASN A 262 -9.33 0.50 3.08
N TRP A 263 -8.74 0.70 1.90
CA TRP A 263 -9.48 0.63 0.65
C TRP A 263 -8.84 -0.31 -0.36
N ALA A 264 -9.69 -0.89 -1.19
CA ALA A 264 -9.29 -1.65 -2.36
C ALA A 264 -10.17 -1.25 -3.54
N VAL A 265 -9.58 -1.20 -4.74
CA VAL A 265 -10.31 -1.01 -6.00
C VAL A 265 -11.08 -2.29 -6.27
N LYS A 266 -12.38 -2.22 -6.58
CA LYS A 266 -13.18 -3.42 -6.84
C LYS A 266 -12.62 -4.19 -8.04
N SER A 267 -12.60 -5.52 -7.94
CA SER A 267 -11.97 -6.38 -8.97
C SER A 267 -12.65 -6.30 -10.34
N GLU A 268 -13.92 -5.89 -10.40
CA GLU A 268 -14.66 -5.68 -11.65
C GLU A 268 -13.99 -4.63 -12.57
N TYR A 269 -13.32 -3.61 -12.01
CA TYR A 269 -12.55 -2.65 -12.81
C TYR A 269 -11.30 -3.26 -13.43
N ALA A 270 -10.73 -4.30 -12.80
CA ALA A 270 -9.63 -5.05 -13.39
C ALA A 270 -10.08 -5.83 -14.64
N GLY A 271 -11.36 -6.25 -14.67
CA GLY A 271 -12.00 -6.85 -15.83
C GLY A 271 -12.07 -5.96 -17.07
N LEU A 272 -11.96 -4.63 -16.91
CA LEU A 272 -11.90 -3.68 -18.02
C LEU A 272 -10.52 -3.66 -18.71
N LEU A 273 -9.46 -4.06 -17.98
CA LEU A 273 -8.09 -4.11 -18.48
C LEU A 273 -7.68 -5.53 -18.89
N TYR A 274 -8.33 -6.55 -18.33
CA TYR A 274 -8.01 -7.95 -18.54
C TYR A 274 -9.28 -8.81 -18.61
N ALA A 275 -9.49 -9.45 -19.76
CA ALA A 275 -10.56 -10.43 -19.93
C ALA A 275 -10.13 -11.78 -19.37
N GLN A 276 -10.64 -12.14 -18.19
CA GLN A 276 -10.35 -13.44 -17.59
C GLN A 276 -11.08 -14.59 -18.31
N ALA A 277 -10.48 -15.78 -18.28
CA ALA A 277 -11.13 -17.01 -18.73
C ALA A 277 -12.45 -17.27 -17.98
N THR A 278 -13.42 -17.85 -18.70
CA THR A 278 -14.82 -18.01 -18.28
C THR A 278 -15.07 -18.89 -17.05
N LYS A 279 -14.09 -19.70 -16.63
CA LYS A 279 -14.16 -20.50 -15.42
C LYS A 279 -12.95 -20.24 -14.53
N PRO A 280 -13.00 -19.20 -13.67
CA PRO A 280 -11.93 -18.96 -12.71
C PRO A 280 -11.79 -20.16 -11.76
N PRO A 281 -10.59 -20.38 -11.20
CA PRO A 281 -10.37 -21.43 -10.22
C PRO A 281 -11.13 -21.09 -8.92
N SER A 282 -12.08 -21.93 -8.55
CA SER A 282 -12.74 -21.91 -7.24
C SER A 282 -12.07 -22.89 -6.28
N VAL A 283 -12.06 -22.57 -4.99
CA VAL A 283 -11.61 -23.50 -3.94
C VAL A 283 -12.77 -23.94 -3.04
N SER A 284 -12.59 -25.06 -2.33
CA SER A 284 -13.61 -25.66 -1.47
C SER A 284 -13.54 -25.20 0.00
N SER A 285 -12.48 -24.47 0.40
CA SER A 285 -12.32 -23.96 1.77
C SER A 285 -11.45 -22.70 1.81
N ARG A 286 -11.54 -21.97 2.93
CA ARG A 286 -10.70 -20.78 3.17
C ARG A 286 -9.22 -21.13 3.25
N GLU A 287 -8.87 -22.28 3.82
CA GLU A 287 -7.48 -22.75 3.90
C GLU A 287 -6.92 -22.99 2.50
N ALA A 288 -7.70 -23.59 1.62
CA ALA A 288 -7.32 -23.75 0.22
C ALA A 288 -7.22 -22.40 -0.52
N ALA A 289 -8.06 -21.42 -0.16
CA ALA A 289 -7.97 -20.05 -0.69
C ALA A 289 -6.65 -19.38 -0.27
N VAL A 290 -6.28 -19.54 1.00
CA VAL A 290 -5.05 -19.00 1.58
C VAL A 290 -3.81 -19.57 0.88
N GLU A 291 -3.72 -20.89 0.77
CA GLU A 291 -2.58 -21.54 0.11
C GLU A 291 -2.49 -21.19 -1.38
N ARG A 292 -3.63 -21.16 -2.08
CA ARG A 292 -3.67 -20.76 -3.48
C ARG A 292 -3.21 -19.31 -3.68
N THR A 293 -3.66 -18.41 -2.81
CA THR A 293 -3.28 -16.99 -2.84
C THR A 293 -1.78 -16.83 -2.57
N ARG A 294 -1.25 -17.53 -1.56
CA ARG A 294 0.18 -17.53 -1.26
C ARG A 294 1.02 -18.00 -2.46
N ALA A 295 0.54 -18.99 -3.21
CA ALA A 295 1.23 -19.47 -4.40
C ALA A 295 1.08 -18.56 -5.63
N ALA A 296 0.07 -17.69 -5.68
CA ALA A 296 -0.20 -16.80 -6.81
C ALA A 296 0.30 -15.36 -6.60
N ILE A 297 0.69 -14.99 -5.38
CA ILE A 297 1.19 -13.65 -5.06
C ILE A 297 2.59 -13.45 -5.63
N VAL A 298 2.88 -12.23 -6.10
CA VAL A 298 4.18 -11.86 -6.63
C VAL A 298 4.66 -10.54 -6.06
N PHE A 299 5.98 -10.42 -5.89
CA PHE A 299 6.61 -9.18 -5.49
C PHE A 299 7.09 -8.41 -6.73
N VAL A 300 6.76 -7.13 -6.81
CA VAL A 300 7.06 -6.29 -7.97
C VAL A 300 8.17 -5.32 -7.59
N GLU A 301 9.26 -5.31 -8.35
CA GLU A 301 10.33 -4.31 -8.27
C GLU A 301 10.34 -3.46 -9.53
N VAL A 302 10.52 -2.16 -9.36
CA VAL A 302 10.59 -1.23 -10.48
C VAL A 302 11.89 -0.47 -10.46
N PHE A 303 12.49 -0.28 -11.63
CA PHE A 303 13.76 0.40 -11.80
C PHE A 303 13.61 1.58 -12.77
N LYS A 304 14.34 2.66 -12.51
CA LYS A 304 14.42 3.87 -13.34
C LYS A 304 15.83 4.08 -13.89
#